data_AF-A0AAN7QI46-F1
#
_entry.id   AF-A0AAN7QI46-F1
#
_cell.length_a   1.000
_cell.length_b   1.000
_cell.length_c   1.000
_cell.angle_alpha   90.00
_cell.angle_beta   90.00
_cell.angle_gamma   90.00
#
_symmetry.space_group_name_H-M   'P 1'
#
loop_
_entity.id
_entity.type
_entity.pdbx_description
1 polymer ?
#
loop_
_entity_poly.entity_id
_entity_poly.type
_entity_poly.pdbx_seq_one_letter_code
_entity_poly.pdbx_strand_id
1 'polypeptide(L)'
;MVTPSTSFAQVATPPARIPIQAVQAIGPEIKSIDVKELERELLPRLVDALQAVFALRKDSTEEVTSTKLTLDINRENKKRKDDQRTPPEEKGYIEGSQPSFSQQKDTNMVKKPRGWPKADTTHNQRKMFRELTLLVIGAAVVLAQRRLALPDPRSCVNRVRHATYRDARGVAHSYFFSWEHAPTRNLEVDWLDARNICRRHCMDAVSLETPQENEFIKQRIARGNVRYIWTSGRKCNFAGCDRADLQPANVLGWFWSGSGVKIGPTTQRNSGDWSHTGGYGQPQPDNREAAQGNDESCLSILNNFYNDGLKWHDVACHHVKPFVCEDSEELLNFVASRNPGIRL
;
A
#
# COMPACT_ATOMS: atom_id res chain seq x y z
N MET A 1 -36.95 57.25 -12.54
CA MET A 1 -36.17 56.77 -11.38
C MET A 1 -36.06 55.27 -11.51
N VAL A 2 -34.90 54.77 -11.93
CA VAL A 2 -34.59 53.34 -11.99
C VAL A 2 -33.25 53.18 -11.27
N THR A 3 -33.27 52.53 -10.12
CA THR A 3 -32.07 52.16 -9.37
C THR A 3 -31.48 50.88 -9.95
N PRO A 4 -30.16 50.75 -10.11
CA PRO A 4 -29.55 49.47 -10.43
C PRO A 4 -29.20 48.74 -9.13
N SER A 5 -29.65 47.50 -9.03
CA SER A 5 -29.27 46.55 -7.99
C SER A 5 -27.83 46.09 -8.20
N THR A 6 -26.98 46.36 -7.23
CA THR A 6 -25.60 45.85 -7.14
C THR A 6 -25.62 44.35 -6.90
N SER A 7 -25.13 43.57 -7.87
CA SER A 7 -24.85 42.14 -7.67
C SER A 7 -23.51 42.00 -6.95
N PHE A 8 -23.54 41.44 -5.74
CA PHE A 8 -22.36 41.04 -5.00
C PHE A 8 -21.68 39.87 -5.72
N ALA A 9 -20.48 40.10 -6.26
CA ALA A 9 -19.59 39.02 -6.66
C ALA A 9 -19.08 38.32 -5.40
N GLN A 10 -19.50 37.06 -5.19
CA GLN A 10 -18.90 36.19 -4.19
C GLN A 10 -17.46 35.89 -4.61
N VAL A 11 -16.51 36.46 -3.89
CA VAL A 11 -15.10 36.08 -3.95
C VAL A 11 -15.01 34.64 -3.45
N ALA A 12 -14.79 33.70 -4.37
CA ALA A 12 -14.53 32.31 -4.03
C ALA A 12 -13.25 32.25 -3.20
N THR A 13 -13.37 31.83 -1.94
CA THR A 13 -12.22 31.50 -1.10
C THR A 13 -11.49 30.31 -1.74
N PRO A 14 -10.15 30.35 -1.84
CA PRO A 14 -9.41 29.22 -2.37
C PRO A 14 -9.64 27.99 -1.47
N PRO A 15 -9.82 26.79 -2.04
CA PRO A 15 -10.04 25.59 -1.24
C PRO A 15 -8.87 25.37 -0.30
N ALA A 16 -9.18 24.94 0.93
CA ALA A 16 -8.17 24.63 1.94
C ALA A 16 -7.20 23.57 1.38
N ARG A 17 -5.95 23.98 1.12
CA ARG A 17 -4.88 23.06 0.75
C ARG A 17 -4.46 22.29 1.99
N ILE A 18 -4.39 20.96 1.87
CA ILE A 18 -3.72 20.17 2.89
C ILE A 18 -2.24 20.50 2.77
N PRO A 19 -1.56 20.96 3.84
CA PRO A 19 -0.12 21.17 3.79
C PRO A 19 0.52 19.82 3.47
N ILE A 20 1.01 19.68 2.23
CA ILE A 20 1.91 18.61 1.84
C ILE A 20 3.20 18.93 2.60
N GLN A 21 3.29 18.54 3.87
CA GLN A 21 4.54 18.59 4.59
C GLN A 21 5.54 17.72 3.83
N ALA A 22 6.43 18.40 3.10
CA ALA A 22 7.74 17.96 2.66
C ALA A 22 7.92 16.44 2.53
N VAL A 23 7.45 15.86 1.42
CA VAL A 23 8.05 14.64 0.88
C VAL A 23 9.20 14.99 -0.09
N GLN A 24 9.54 16.27 -0.23
CA GLN A 24 10.70 16.73 -0.98
C GLN A 24 11.74 17.34 -0.03
N ALA A 25 12.95 16.76 -0.09
CA ALA A 25 14.20 17.16 0.54
C ALA A 25 14.54 16.51 1.91
N ILE A 26 14.76 15.20 1.90
CA ILE A 26 15.96 14.63 2.53
C ILE A 26 16.65 13.78 1.46
N GLY A 27 17.43 14.42 0.60
CA GLY A 27 18.54 13.69 0.00
C GLY A 27 19.53 13.43 1.14
N PRO A 28 20.00 12.19 1.36
CA PRO A 28 21.06 12.00 2.31
C PRO A 28 22.30 12.72 1.75
N GLU A 29 22.76 13.75 2.44
CA GLU A 29 24.20 14.00 2.49
C GLU A 29 24.77 12.75 3.16
N ILE A 30 25.17 11.75 2.35
CA ILE A 30 25.80 10.53 2.84
C ILE A 30 27.17 10.94 3.37
N LYS A 31 27.19 11.45 4.60
CA LYS A 31 28.37 11.34 5.45
C LYS A 31 28.51 9.84 5.70
N SER A 32 29.67 9.31 5.34
CA SER A 32 30.06 7.91 5.47
C SER A 32 29.41 7.27 6.70
N ILE A 33 28.46 6.35 6.47
CA ILE A 33 27.88 5.54 7.54
C ILE A 33 29.02 4.64 8.02
N ASP A 34 29.46 4.81 9.27
CA ASP A 34 30.39 3.88 9.90
C ASP A 34 29.65 2.56 10.13
N VAL A 35 30.00 1.55 9.34
CA VAL A 35 29.43 0.19 9.41
C VAL A 35 29.53 -0.39 10.83
N LYS A 36 30.51 0.05 11.64
CA LYS A 36 30.67 -0.39 13.03
C LYS A 36 29.63 0.20 13.99
N GLU A 37 29.11 1.39 13.71
CA GLU A 37 28.03 2.02 14.49
C GLU A 37 26.71 1.28 14.20
N LEU A 38 26.48 0.95 12.92
CA LEU A 38 25.31 0.20 12.47
C LEU A 38 25.28 -1.22 13.04
N GLU A 39 26.42 -1.93 13.05
CA GLU A 39 26.55 -3.26 13.68
C GLU A 39 26.33 -3.23 15.20
N ARG A 40 26.68 -2.15 15.89
CA ARG A 40 26.49 -2.04 17.34
C ARG A 40 25.04 -1.78 17.75
N GLU A 41 24.29 -1.03 16.96
CA GLU A 41 22.92 -0.60 17.32
C GLU A 41 21.81 -1.47 16.71
N LEU A 42 21.95 -1.92 15.46
CA LEU A 42 20.90 -2.68 14.78
C LEU A 42 20.91 -4.16 15.12
N LEU A 43 22.08 -4.77 15.35
CA LEU A 43 22.19 -6.21 15.59
C LEU A 43 21.48 -6.66 16.88
N PRO A 44 21.61 -5.95 18.03
CA PRO A 44 20.87 -6.29 19.24
C PRO A 44 19.36 -6.15 19.04
N ARG A 45 18.91 -5.09 18.36
CA ARG A 45 17.49 -4.84 18.09
C ARG A 45 16.87 -5.83 17.12
N LEU A 46 17.62 -6.31 16.13
CA LEU A 46 17.21 -7.39 15.23
C LEU A 46 17.16 -8.74 15.96
N VAL A 47 18.09 -9.00 16.86
CA VAL A 47 18.07 -10.19 17.72
C VAL A 47 16.88 -10.15 18.67
N ASP A 48 16.58 -9.00 19.28
CA ASP A 48 15.42 -8.81 20.15
C ASP A 48 14.10 -8.95 19.37
N ALA A 49 14.02 -8.40 18.15
CA ALA A 49 12.86 -8.55 17.28
C ALA A 49 12.68 -9.99 16.81
N LEU A 50 13.76 -10.69 16.46
CA LEU A 50 13.71 -12.11 16.08
C LEU A 50 13.36 -12.99 17.29
N GLN A 51 13.87 -12.67 18.49
CA GLN A 51 13.49 -13.34 19.73
C GLN A 51 12.03 -13.10 20.09
N ALA A 52 11.49 -11.90 19.86
CA ALA A 52 10.07 -11.60 20.02
C ALA A 52 9.20 -12.38 19.02
N VAL A 53 9.62 -12.50 17.76
CA VAL A 53 8.94 -13.32 16.74
C VAL A 53 9.00 -14.81 17.10
N PHE A 54 10.13 -15.31 17.61
CA PHE A 54 10.25 -16.68 18.10
C PHE A 54 9.45 -16.93 19.39
N ALA A 55 9.31 -15.94 20.27
CA ALA A 55 8.48 -16.02 21.47
C ALA A 55 6.99 -16.06 21.13
N LEU A 56 6.52 -15.23 20.18
CA LEU A 56 5.14 -15.27 19.65
C LEU A 56 4.84 -16.59 18.92
N ARG A 57 5.84 -17.18 18.27
CA ARG A 57 5.72 -18.51 17.66
C ARG A 57 5.65 -19.63 18.70
N LYS A 58 6.27 -19.46 19.87
CA LYS A 58 6.21 -20.43 20.96
C LYS A 58 4.83 -20.44 21.65
N ASP A 59 4.25 -19.26 21.83
CA ASP A 59 2.91 -19.06 22.43
C ASP A 59 1.81 -19.68 21.54
N SER A 60 1.86 -19.42 20.23
CA SER A 60 0.92 -20.02 19.26
C SER A 60 1.07 -21.55 19.12
N THR A 61 2.26 -22.11 19.32
CA THR A 61 2.42 -23.58 19.33
C THR A 61 1.89 -24.23 20.60
N GLU A 62 1.99 -23.60 21.78
CA GLU A 62 1.43 -24.16 23.02
C GLU A 62 -0.11 -24.06 23.04
N GLU A 63 -0.68 -22.98 22.52
CA GLU A 63 -2.13 -22.78 22.44
C GLU A 63 -2.81 -23.74 21.42
N VAL A 64 -2.17 -23.97 20.26
CA VAL A 64 -2.66 -24.93 19.25
C VAL A 64 -2.54 -26.38 19.73
N THR A 65 -1.51 -26.71 20.51
CA THR A 65 -1.33 -28.08 21.04
C THR A 65 -2.30 -28.37 22.19
N SER A 66 -2.56 -27.38 23.07
CA SER A 66 -3.54 -27.47 24.16
C SER A 66 -4.98 -27.61 23.64
N THR A 67 -5.34 -26.84 22.61
CA THR A 67 -6.68 -26.91 22.00
C THR A 67 -6.93 -28.23 21.28
N LYS A 68 -5.91 -28.80 20.62
CA LYS A 68 -6.00 -30.09 19.92
C LYS A 68 -6.08 -31.27 20.92
N LEU A 69 -5.30 -31.23 22.00
CA LEU A 69 -5.38 -32.23 23.08
C LEU A 69 -6.74 -32.21 23.79
N THR A 70 -7.32 -31.03 24.01
CA THR A 70 -8.64 -30.86 24.65
C THR A 70 -9.78 -31.35 23.74
N LEU A 71 -9.66 -31.18 22.42
CA LEU A 71 -10.63 -31.71 21.45
C LEU A 71 -10.55 -33.24 21.34
N ASP A 72 -9.35 -33.83 21.38
CA ASP A 72 -9.17 -35.28 21.29
C ASP A 72 -9.65 -35.99 22.57
N ILE A 73 -9.40 -35.43 23.77
CA ILE A 73 -9.92 -35.94 25.05
C ILE A 73 -11.46 -35.90 25.11
N ASN A 74 -12.07 -34.83 24.59
CA ASN A 74 -13.54 -34.71 24.54
C ASN A 74 -14.17 -35.69 23.53
N ARG A 75 -13.45 -36.01 22.45
CA ARG A 75 -13.89 -36.99 21.44
C ARG A 75 -13.83 -38.44 21.97
N GLU A 76 -12.80 -38.77 22.76
CA GLU A 76 -12.67 -40.06 23.44
C GLU A 76 -13.68 -40.25 24.59
N ASN A 77 -14.00 -39.19 25.33
CA ASN A 77 -15.00 -39.23 26.40
C ASN A 77 -16.45 -39.30 25.88
N LYS A 78 -16.72 -38.80 24.67
CA LYS A 78 -18.00 -38.99 23.99
C LYS A 78 -18.16 -40.44 23.50
N LYS A 79 -17.09 -41.02 22.95
CA LYS A 79 -17.07 -42.43 22.53
C LYS A 79 -17.25 -43.40 23.70
N ARG A 80 -16.70 -43.09 24.88
CA ARG A 80 -16.91 -43.86 26.12
C ARG A 80 -18.31 -43.74 26.72
N LYS A 81 -19.06 -42.66 26.46
CA LYS A 81 -20.43 -42.48 26.97
C LYS A 81 -21.49 -43.21 26.14
N ASP A 82 -21.22 -43.48 24.87
CA ASP A 82 -22.16 -44.19 23.98
C ASP A 82 -22.10 -45.72 24.17
N ASP A 83 -20.99 -46.27 24.69
CA ASP A 83 -20.80 -47.71 24.94
C ASP A 83 -21.40 -48.23 26.27
N GLN A 84 -22.04 -47.38 27.07
CA GLN A 84 -22.49 -47.73 28.43
C GLN A 84 -24.02 -47.86 28.60
N ARG A 85 -24.74 -48.18 27.52
CA ARG A 85 -26.19 -48.38 27.56
C ARG A 85 -26.61 -49.71 26.94
N THR A 86 -26.40 -50.82 27.66
CA THR A 86 -27.15 -52.10 27.56
C THR A 86 -26.58 -53.15 28.55
N PRO A 87 -27.42 -53.82 29.37
CA PRO A 87 -27.04 -55.03 30.12
C PRO A 87 -27.82 -56.27 29.62
N PRO A 88 -27.54 -57.50 30.10
CA PRO A 88 -26.50 -58.39 29.57
C PRO A 88 -27.08 -59.72 29.04
N GLU A 89 -26.31 -60.46 28.23
CA GLU A 89 -26.49 -61.92 28.11
C GLU A 89 -25.13 -62.64 28.12
N GLU A 90 -25.19 -63.80 28.72
CA GLU A 90 -24.15 -64.62 29.32
C GLU A 90 -23.48 -65.56 28.31
N LYS A 91 -22.15 -65.80 28.44
CA LYS A 91 -21.50 -67.14 28.47
C LYS A 91 -19.99 -67.10 28.13
N GLY A 92 -19.21 -67.76 29.01
CA GLY A 92 -18.14 -68.69 28.60
C GLY A 92 -16.68 -68.23 28.73
N TYR A 93 -16.02 -68.61 29.84
CA TYR A 93 -14.77 -69.41 29.95
C TYR A 93 -13.71 -69.24 28.80
N ILE A 94 -12.40 -69.01 29.01
CA ILE A 94 -11.42 -69.75 29.83
C ILE A 94 -10.24 -68.85 30.25
N GLU A 95 -9.75 -69.20 31.43
CA GLU A 95 -8.59 -68.81 32.24
C GLU A 95 -7.18 -68.94 31.60
N GLY A 96 -6.24 -68.18 32.15
CA GLY A 96 -4.88 -68.67 32.40
C GLY A 96 -3.74 -68.00 31.65
N SER A 97 -3.02 -67.09 32.33
CA SER A 97 -1.61 -67.27 32.77
C SER A 97 -0.85 -65.93 32.91
N GLN A 98 -0.54 -65.60 34.17
CA GLN A 98 0.52 -64.66 34.60
C GLN A 98 1.91 -65.31 34.39
N PRO A 99 3.04 -64.56 34.31
CA PRO A 99 3.67 -64.01 35.51
C PRO A 99 4.31 -62.61 35.37
N SER A 100 4.65 -62.10 36.54
CA SER A 100 5.42 -60.92 36.90
C SER A 100 6.88 -60.91 36.38
N PHE A 101 7.53 -59.75 36.40
CA PHE A 101 8.55 -59.41 37.42
C PHE A 101 9.65 -58.44 36.92
N SER A 102 9.98 -57.53 37.85
CA SER A 102 11.23 -56.80 38.14
C SER A 102 11.95 -55.87 37.16
N GLN A 103 12.19 -54.68 37.70
CA GLN A 103 13.33 -53.80 37.47
C GLN A 103 14.68 -54.51 37.65
N GLN A 104 15.66 -54.15 36.82
CA GLN A 104 17.07 -54.20 37.24
C GLN A 104 17.87 -53.08 36.55
N LYS A 105 18.51 -52.25 37.38
CA LYS A 105 19.58 -51.31 36.98
C LYS A 105 20.85 -52.13 36.80
N ASP A 106 21.58 -51.88 35.72
CA ASP A 106 23.01 -52.16 35.67
C ASP A 106 23.77 -51.02 35.00
N THR A 107 24.66 -50.44 35.80
CA THR A 107 25.78 -49.59 35.39
C THR A 107 26.85 -50.45 34.72
N ASN A 108 27.45 -50.00 33.61
CA ASN A 108 28.92 -49.96 33.46
C ASN A 108 29.41 -49.35 32.14
N MET A 109 30.59 -48.74 32.26
CA MET A 109 31.30 -47.88 31.32
C MET A 109 31.81 -48.60 30.05
N VAL A 110 31.80 -47.90 28.90
CA VAL A 110 32.73 -48.16 27.78
C VAL A 110 33.27 -46.84 27.21
N LYS A 111 34.57 -46.84 26.95
CA LYS A 111 35.48 -45.72 26.64
C LYS A 111 35.28 -45.09 25.26
N LYS A 112 35.60 -43.78 25.16
CA LYS A 112 35.70 -42.97 23.93
C LYS A 112 36.67 -43.55 22.89
N PRO A 113 36.36 -43.45 21.58
CA PRO A 113 37.36 -43.36 20.53
C PRO A 113 37.71 -41.91 20.14
N ARG A 114 38.88 -41.79 19.54
CA ARG A 114 39.68 -40.60 19.27
C ARG A 114 39.20 -39.80 18.04
N GLY A 115 39.32 -38.48 18.17
CA GLY A 115 39.71 -37.46 17.18
C GLY A 115 39.32 -37.62 15.70
N TRP A 116 38.46 -36.71 15.23
CA TRP A 116 38.37 -36.29 13.82
C TRP A 116 38.85 -34.84 13.70
N PRO A 117 39.54 -34.45 12.62
CA PRO A 117 40.08 -33.10 12.46
C PRO A 117 38.93 -32.11 12.27
N LYS A 118 38.93 -30.99 13.00
CA LYS A 118 38.01 -29.88 12.74
C LYS A 118 38.46 -29.20 11.45
N ALA A 119 37.79 -29.49 10.35
CA ALA A 119 37.87 -28.67 9.15
C ALA A 119 37.43 -27.25 9.53
N ASP A 120 38.23 -26.27 9.15
CA ASP A 120 38.07 -24.85 9.46
C ASP A 120 36.88 -24.26 8.67
N THR A 121 35.68 -24.71 9.03
CA THR A 121 34.42 -24.47 8.30
C THR A 121 33.78 -23.15 8.75
N THR A 122 34.30 -22.54 9.82
CA THR A 122 33.63 -21.42 10.49
C THR A 122 33.89 -20.07 9.81
N HIS A 123 35.05 -19.88 9.17
CA HIS A 123 35.39 -18.60 8.54
C HIS A 123 34.63 -18.37 7.22
N ASN A 124 34.64 -19.36 6.32
CA ASN A 124 33.92 -19.25 5.04
C ASN A 124 32.40 -19.20 5.22
N GLN A 125 31.85 -19.92 6.20
CA GLN A 125 30.41 -19.87 6.51
C GLN A 125 30.01 -18.49 7.06
N ARG A 126 30.82 -17.88 7.94
CA ARG A 126 30.57 -16.52 8.46
C ARG A 126 30.66 -15.45 7.38
N LYS A 127 31.64 -15.57 6.46
CA LYS A 127 31.77 -14.66 5.31
C LYS A 127 30.54 -14.77 4.40
N MET A 128 30.15 -15.98 4.03
CA MET A 128 28.98 -16.23 3.18
C MET A 128 27.67 -15.74 3.82
N PHE A 129 27.45 -15.99 5.12
CA PHE A 129 26.27 -15.47 5.82
C PHE A 129 26.25 -13.94 5.89
N ARG A 130 27.40 -13.29 6.07
CA ARG A 130 27.48 -11.82 6.08
C ARG A 130 27.17 -11.22 4.71
N GLU A 131 27.73 -11.78 3.64
CA GLU A 131 27.43 -11.33 2.27
C GLU A 131 25.95 -11.55 1.91
N LEU A 132 25.38 -12.71 2.27
CA LEU A 132 23.97 -12.99 2.04
C LEU A 132 23.06 -12.06 2.85
N THR A 133 23.42 -11.77 4.11
CA THR A 133 22.68 -10.85 4.97
C THR A 133 22.73 -9.43 4.41
N LEU A 134 23.88 -8.96 3.95
CA LEU A 134 24.02 -7.63 3.32
C LEU A 134 23.24 -7.54 2.01
N LEU A 135 23.21 -8.60 1.20
CA LEU A 135 22.39 -8.67 -0.02
C LEU A 135 20.89 -8.63 0.30
N VAL A 136 20.44 -9.37 1.31
CA VAL A 136 19.03 -9.40 1.73
C VAL A 136 18.63 -8.06 2.35
N ILE A 137 19.46 -7.45 3.18
CA ILE A 137 19.22 -6.11 3.74
C ILE A 137 19.23 -5.06 2.62
N GLY A 138 20.18 -5.13 1.68
CA GLY A 138 20.25 -4.24 0.53
C GLY A 138 18.99 -4.33 -0.34
N ALA A 139 18.53 -5.54 -0.64
CA ALA A 139 17.28 -5.78 -1.36
C ALA A 139 16.06 -5.25 -0.57
N ALA A 140 16.00 -5.49 0.74
CA ALA A 140 14.92 -4.99 1.60
C ALA A 140 14.88 -3.45 1.65
N VAL A 141 16.03 -2.77 1.72
CA VAL A 141 16.11 -1.29 1.71
C VAL A 141 15.65 -0.72 0.36
N VAL A 142 16.05 -1.33 -0.76
CA VAL A 142 15.63 -0.91 -2.11
C VAL A 142 14.13 -1.10 -2.31
N LEU A 143 13.57 -2.22 -1.85
CA LEU A 143 12.13 -2.49 -1.92
C LEU A 143 11.31 -1.58 -0.97
N ALA A 144 11.90 -1.14 0.14
CA ALA A 144 11.24 -0.30 1.15
C ALA A 144 11.12 1.21 0.76
N GLN A 145 11.61 1.64 -0.41
CA GLN A 145 11.66 3.06 -0.76
C GLN A 145 11.09 3.39 -2.14
N ARG A 146 9.88 2.89 -2.47
CA ARG A 146 9.10 3.53 -3.54
C ARG A 146 8.62 4.90 -3.03
N ARG A 147 9.46 5.91 -3.24
CA ARG A 147 9.20 7.32 -2.90
C ARG A 147 8.69 8.08 -4.12
N LEU A 148 8.13 9.26 -3.88
CA LEU A 148 7.78 10.17 -4.96
C LEU A 148 9.06 10.63 -5.69
N ALA A 149 9.06 10.54 -7.01
CA ALA A 149 10.16 10.94 -7.86
C ALA A 149 10.34 12.46 -7.84
N LEU A 150 11.60 12.89 -7.93
CA LEU A 150 11.96 14.27 -8.23
C LEU A 150 11.83 14.52 -9.75
N PRO A 151 11.53 15.77 -10.17
CA PRO A 151 11.49 16.12 -11.58
C PRO A 151 12.88 16.05 -12.22
N ASP A 152 12.95 15.60 -13.47
CA ASP A 152 14.17 15.61 -14.28
C ASP A 152 14.16 16.83 -15.23
N PRO A 153 15.10 17.78 -15.11
CA PRO A 153 15.08 19.02 -15.90
C PRO A 153 15.00 18.80 -17.41
N ARG A 154 15.71 17.79 -17.95
CA ARG A 154 15.67 17.49 -19.40
C ARG A 154 14.32 16.97 -19.83
N SER A 155 13.72 16.08 -19.03
CA SER A 155 12.39 15.53 -19.25
C SER A 155 11.29 16.59 -19.12
N CYS A 156 11.47 17.59 -18.26
CA CYS A 156 10.53 18.71 -18.12
C CYS A 156 10.50 19.61 -19.36
N VAL A 157 11.67 19.95 -19.92
CA VAL A 157 11.78 20.77 -21.14
C VAL A 157 11.14 20.06 -22.34
N ASN A 158 11.36 18.74 -22.44
CA ASN A 158 10.89 17.93 -23.56
C ASN A 158 9.55 17.23 -23.27
N ARG A 159 8.81 17.65 -22.25
CA ARG A 159 7.57 16.98 -21.87
C ARG A 159 6.53 17.08 -22.99
N VAL A 160 5.82 15.98 -23.21
CA VAL A 160 4.78 15.90 -24.23
C VAL A 160 3.50 16.53 -23.69
N ARG A 161 2.89 17.42 -24.48
CA ARG A 161 1.64 18.12 -24.15
C ARG A 161 0.63 17.85 -25.24
N HIS A 162 -0.40 17.04 -24.94
CA HIS A 162 -1.43 16.69 -25.93
C HIS A 162 -2.59 17.68 -25.96
N ALA A 163 -2.85 18.33 -24.82
CA ALA A 163 -3.89 19.32 -24.68
C ALA A 163 -3.53 20.37 -23.64
N THR A 164 -4.27 21.48 -23.67
CA THR A 164 -4.19 22.54 -22.67
C THR A 164 -5.62 22.89 -22.25
N TYR A 165 -5.84 23.05 -20.96
CA TYR A 165 -7.10 23.51 -20.39
C TYR A 165 -6.82 24.72 -19.50
N ARG A 166 -7.70 25.72 -19.56
CA ARG A 166 -7.59 26.93 -18.74
C ARG A 166 -8.60 26.83 -17.61
N ASP A 167 -8.11 26.84 -16.38
CA ASP A 167 -8.97 26.77 -15.20
C ASP A 167 -9.73 28.09 -14.95
N ALA A 168 -10.62 28.08 -13.97
CA ALA A 168 -11.43 29.24 -13.60
C ALA A 168 -10.61 30.43 -13.08
N ARG A 169 -9.35 30.22 -12.66
CA ARG A 169 -8.41 31.29 -12.25
C ARG A 169 -7.69 31.91 -13.46
N GLY A 170 -7.92 31.37 -14.66
CA GLY A 170 -7.25 31.79 -15.87
C GLY A 170 -5.87 31.18 -16.05
N VAL A 171 -5.48 30.18 -15.25
CA VAL A 171 -4.20 29.48 -15.40
C VAL A 171 -4.37 28.36 -16.42
N ALA A 172 -3.45 28.29 -17.38
CA ALA A 172 -3.46 27.25 -18.41
C ALA A 172 -2.54 26.10 -18.00
N HIS A 173 -3.12 24.91 -17.85
CA HIS A 173 -2.40 23.67 -17.54
C HIS A 173 -2.27 22.82 -18.80
N SER A 174 -1.13 22.17 -18.98
CA SER A 174 -0.94 21.19 -20.06
C SER A 174 -1.23 19.78 -19.56
N TYR A 175 -1.76 18.94 -20.44
CA TYR A 175 -2.16 17.57 -20.11
C TYR A 175 -1.48 16.56 -21.02
N PHE A 176 -1.13 15.42 -20.44
CA PHE A 176 -0.58 14.27 -21.12
C PHE A 176 -1.49 13.06 -20.88
N PHE A 177 -1.91 12.40 -21.97
CA PHE A 177 -2.72 11.19 -21.93
C PHE A 177 -1.84 10.01 -22.35
N SER A 178 -1.60 9.07 -21.43
CA SER A 178 -0.69 7.94 -21.65
C SER A 178 -1.06 7.10 -22.89
N TRP A 179 -2.35 6.94 -23.18
CA TRP A 179 -2.84 6.18 -24.34
C TRP A 179 -2.69 6.90 -25.70
N GLU A 180 -2.39 8.20 -25.70
CA GLU A 180 -2.23 8.99 -26.94
C GLU A 180 -0.77 9.09 -27.39
N HIS A 181 0.17 8.84 -26.47
CA HIS A 181 1.59 8.85 -26.79
C HIS A 181 2.08 7.45 -27.12
N ALA A 182 2.66 7.27 -28.32
CA ALA A 182 3.03 5.95 -28.83
C ALA A 182 3.89 5.10 -27.86
N PRO A 183 4.95 5.63 -27.22
CA PRO A 183 5.73 4.90 -26.21
C PRO A 183 4.95 4.40 -24.98
N THR A 184 3.88 5.08 -24.58
CA THR A 184 3.09 4.74 -23.39
C THR A 184 1.70 4.22 -23.70
N ARG A 185 1.38 3.98 -24.99
CA ARG A 185 0.02 3.70 -25.45
C ARG A 185 -0.64 2.52 -24.73
N ASN A 186 0.15 1.50 -24.42
CA ASN A 186 -0.28 0.27 -23.75
C ASN A 186 0.30 0.17 -22.33
N LEU A 187 0.85 1.26 -21.79
CA LEU A 187 1.46 1.27 -20.47
C LEU A 187 0.37 1.41 -19.40
N GLU A 188 0.23 0.36 -18.61
CA GLU A 188 -0.57 0.36 -17.39
C GLU A 188 0.37 0.19 -16.19
N VAL A 189 0.21 1.05 -15.19
CA VAL A 189 1.06 1.05 -14.00
C VAL A 189 0.23 1.28 -12.74
N ASP A 190 0.80 0.95 -11.58
CA ASP A 190 0.18 1.27 -10.30
C ASP A 190 0.11 2.79 -10.06
N TRP A 191 -0.64 3.18 -9.04
CA TRP A 191 -0.91 4.59 -8.78
C TRP A 191 0.36 5.41 -8.49
N LEU A 192 1.33 4.85 -7.78
CA LEU A 192 2.55 5.56 -7.41
C LEU A 192 3.47 5.72 -8.63
N ASP A 193 3.60 4.68 -9.45
CA ASP A 193 4.34 4.73 -10.70
C ASP A 193 3.73 5.71 -11.69
N ALA A 194 2.39 5.76 -11.81
CA ALA A 194 1.68 6.76 -12.62
C ALA A 194 2.10 8.18 -12.22
N ARG A 195 2.06 8.49 -10.91
CA ARG A 195 2.53 9.77 -10.40
C ARG A 195 4.01 10.00 -10.69
N ASN A 196 4.87 9.02 -10.43
CA ASN A 196 6.31 9.16 -10.63
C ASN A 196 6.70 9.40 -12.09
N ILE A 197 5.99 8.79 -13.03
CA ILE A 197 6.16 9.08 -14.46
C ILE A 197 5.83 10.55 -14.71
N CYS A 198 4.66 11.03 -14.29
CA CYS A 198 4.28 12.44 -14.47
C CYS A 198 5.29 13.40 -13.82
N ARG A 199 5.69 13.13 -12.57
CA ARG A 199 6.60 13.96 -11.77
C ARG A 199 7.96 14.16 -12.42
N ARG A 200 8.53 13.14 -13.05
CA ARG A 200 9.79 13.28 -13.80
C ARG A 200 9.69 14.31 -14.92
N HIS A 201 8.50 14.57 -15.46
CA HIS A 201 8.25 15.53 -16.54
C HIS A 201 7.74 16.90 -16.04
N CYS A 202 7.91 17.25 -14.76
CA CYS A 202 7.33 18.47 -14.15
C CYS A 202 5.81 18.55 -14.25
N MET A 203 5.16 17.39 -14.37
CA MET A 203 3.73 17.22 -14.26
C MET A 203 3.44 16.46 -12.96
N ASP A 204 2.19 16.26 -12.58
CA ASP A 204 1.81 15.21 -11.64
C ASP A 204 0.59 14.47 -12.21
N ALA A 205 0.10 13.42 -11.56
CA ALA A 205 -1.18 12.85 -11.95
C ALA A 205 -2.27 13.94 -11.88
N VAL A 206 -3.25 13.86 -12.77
CA VAL A 206 -4.27 14.90 -12.91
C VAL A 206 -5.10 15.10 -11.64
N SER A 207 -5.37 16.36 -11.30
CA SER A 207 -6.28 16.78 -10.24
C SER A 207 -7.57 17.30 -10.86
N LEU A 208 -8.74 16.90 -10.36
CA LEU A 208 -10.03 17.30 -10.96
C LEU A 208 -10.71 18.30 -10.04
N GLU A 209 -10.23 19.53 -10.05
CA GLU A 209 -10.61 20.55 -9.07
C GLU A 209 -11.95 21.20 -9.42
N THR A 210 -12.33 21.15 -10.69
CA THR A 210 -13.57 21.76 -11.20
C THR A 210 -14.43 20.76 -11.99
N PRO A 211 -15.77 20.94 -12.01
CA PRO A 211 -16.64 20.12 -12.85
C PRO A 211 -16.27 20.17 -14.34
N GLN A 212 -15.85 21.34 -14.83
CA GLN A 212 -15.50 21.54 -16.24
C GLN A 212 -14.22 20.80 -16.62
N GLU A 213 -13.21 20.79 -15.73
CA GLU A 213 -12.00 19.99 -15.90
C GLU A 213 -12.31 18.49 -15.85
N ASN A 214 -13.14 18.05 -14.90
CA ASN A 214 -13.60 16.66 -14.83
C ASN A 214 -14.24 16.21 -16.14
N GLU A 215 -15.15 17.02 -16.70
CA GLU A 215 -15.79 16.71 -17.98
C GLU A 215 -14.82 16.77 -19.16
N PHE A 216 -13.85 17.70 -19.17
CA PHE A 216 -12.78 17.73 -20.17
C PHE A 216 -12.00 16.40 -20.22
N ILE A 217 -11.60 15.89 -19.05
CA ILE A 217 -10.90 14.60 -18.94
C ILE A 217 -11.81 13.45 -19.36
N LYS A 218 -13.06 13.40 -18.89
CA LYS A 218 -14.04 12.35 -19.24
C LYS A 218 -14.32 12.30 -20.74
N GLN A 219 -14.44 13.44 -21.40
CA GLN A 219 -14.59 13.50 -22.86
C GLN A 219 -13.39 12.91 -23.58
N ARG A 220 -12.17 13.14 -23.07
CA ARG A 220 -10.95 12.54 -23.65
C ARG A 220 -10.93 11.01 -23.47
N ILE A 221 -11.30 10.52 -22.29
CA ILE A 221 -11.43 9.08 -21.98
C ILE A 221 -12.46 8.43 -22.92
N ALA A 222 -13.63 9.04 -23.07
CA ALA A 222 -14.70 8.54 -23.94
C ALA A 222 -14.27 8.46 -25.40
N ARG A 223 -13.64 9.52 -25.94
CA ARG A 223 -13.14 9.55 -27.32
C ARG A 223 -12.03 8.53 -27.56
N GLY A 224 -11.18 8.30 -26.56
CA GLY A 224 -10.13 7.29 -26.62
C GLY A 224 -10.61 5.86 -26.38
N ASN A 225 -11.90 5.65 -26.06
CA ASN A 225 -12.45 4.38 -25.59
C ASN A 225 -11.62 3.73 -24.49
N VAL A 226 -11.12 4.55 -23.55
CA VAL A 226 -10.27 4.09 -22.46
C VAL A 226 -11.14 3.57 -21.32
N ARG A 227 -10.85 2.36 -20.85
CA ARG A 227 -11.71 1.65 -19.89
C ARG A 227 -11.66 2.25 -18.48
N TYR A 228 -10.51 2.78 -18.08
CA TYR A 228 -10.27 3.39 -16.78
C TYR A 228 -8.95 4.16 -16.80
N ILE A 229 -8.79 5.13 -15.91
CA ILE A 229 -7.53 5.85 -15.72
C ILE A 229 -7.23 6.10 -14.24
N TRP A 230 -5.94 6.23 -13.92
CA TRP A 230 -5.51 6.82 -12.66
C TRP A 230 -5.61 8.34 -12.69
N THR A 231 -6.07 8.89 -11.57
CA THR A 231 -6.00 10.32 -11.21
C THR A 231 -5.03 10.50 -10.03
N SER A 232 -4.81 11.73 -9.56
CA SER A 232 -4.05 11.98 -8.34
C SER A 232 -4.83 11.84 -7.03
N GLY A 233 -6.12 11.46 -7.07
CA GLY A 233 -6.93 11.41 -5.87
C GLY A 233 -6.43 10.34 -4.90
N ARG A 234 -6.30 10.73 -3.62
CA ARG A 234 -5.74 9.91 -2.55
C ARG A 234 -6.52 10.09 -1.26
N LYS A 235 -6.78 8.98 -0.55
CA LYS A 235 -7.30 8.98 0.82
C LYS A 235 -6.18 9.25 1.82
N CYS A 236 -6.39 10.15 2.77
CA CYS A 236 -5.43 10.44 3.83
C CYS A 236 -5.52 9.36 4.92
N ASN A 237 -4.86 8.22 4.70
CA ASN A 237 -4.84 7.05 5.59
C ASN A 237 -3.39 6.68 6.04
N PHE A 238 -2.49 7.66 6.06
CA PHE A 238 -1.09 7.49 6.41
C PHE A 238 -0.70 8.42 7.56
N ALA A 239 0.50 8.22 8.12
CA ALA A 239 1.00 9.02 9.24
C ALA A 239 0.94 10.53 8.92
N GLY A 240 0.39 11.32 9.84
CA GLY A 240 0.15 12.76 9.66
C GLY A 240 -1.28 13.12 9.23
N CYS A 241 -2.14 12.13 8.95
CA CYS A 241 -3.56 12.33 8.62
C CYS A 241 -4.50 12.34 9.84
N ASP A 242 -3.97 12.38 11.07
CA ASP A 242 -4.75 12.28 12.32
C ASP A 242 -5.50 13.58 12.69
N ARG A 243 -5.50 14.57 11.80
CA ARG A 243 -6.22 15.83 11.99
C ARG A 243 -7.74 15.61 12.01
N ALA A 244 -8.42 16.24 12.95
CA ALA A 244 -9.87 16.11 13.12
C ALA A 244 -10.67 16.47 11.86
N ASP A 245 -10.22 17.43 11.04
CA ASP A 245 -10.91 17.83 9.82
C ASP A 245 -10.78 16.82 8.66
N LEU A 246 -9.94 15.80 8.81
CA LEU A 246 -9.76 14.71 7.85
C LEU A 246 -10.49 13.42 8.30
N GLN A 247 -11.16 13.44 9.44
CA GLN A 247 -11.79 12.26 10.04
C GLN A 247 -13.33 12.31 9.95
N PRO A 248 -13.99 11.21 9.55
CA PRO A 248 -13.41 9.92 9.17
C PRO A 248 -12.76 9.98 7.78
N ALA A 249 -11.61 9.31 7.61
CA ALA A 249 -10.80 9.38 6.40
C ALA A 249 -11.58 9.02 5.11
N ASN A 250 -12.51 8.06 5.17
CA ASN A 250 -13.31 7.67 4.01
C ASN A 250 -14.33 8.74 3.57
N VAL A 251 -14.63 9.72 4.44
CA VAL A 251 -15.59 10.80 4.15
C VAL A 251 -14.90 12.13 3.92
N LEU A 252 -13.99 12.53 4.81
CA LEU A 252 -13.36 13.85 4.80
C LEU A 252 -11.88 13.84 4.40
N GLY A 253 -11.28 12.66 4.28
CA GLY A 253 -9.84 12.50 4.09
C GLY A 253 -9.37 12.45 2.64
N TRP A 254 -10.24 12.69 1.65
CA TRP A 254 -9.86 12.64 0.25
C TRP A 254 -9.26 13.97 -0.24
N PHE A 255 -8.22 13.88 -1.05
CA PHE A 255 -7.55 15.05 -1.65
C PHE A 255 -6.88 14.71 -2.98
N TRP A 256 -6.65 15.72 -3.80
CA TRP A 256 -5.85 15.64 -5.01
C TRP A 256 -4.38 15.74 -4.65
N SER A 257 -3.65 14.64 -4.71
CA SER A 257 -2.24 14.62 -4.28
C SER A 257 -1.29 15.34 -5.25
N GLY A 258 -1.75 15.64 -6.47
CA GLY A 258 -1.00 16.42 -7.46
C GLY A 258 -0.99 17.92 -7.19
N SER A 259 -2.09 18.45 -6.62
CA SER A 259 -2.23 19.88 -6.29
C SER A 259 -2.31 20.20 -4.80
N GLY A 260 -2.55 19.20 -3.96
CA GLY A 260 -2.77 19.33 -2.52
C GLY A 260 -4.18 19.80 -2.13
N VAL A 261 -5.09 19.96 -3.10
CA VAL A 261 -6.45 20.45 -2.86
C VAL A 261 -7.32 19.36 -2.25
N LYS A 262 -8.02 19.68 -1.16
CA LYS A 262 -8.97 18.77 -0.51
C LYS A 262 -10.19 18.52 -1.40
N ILE A 263 -10.63 17.26 -1.47
CA ILE A 263 -11.89 16.87 -2.12
C ILE A 263 -13.02 17.04 -1.08
N GLY A 264 -14.18 17.53 -1.53
CA GLY A 264 -15.35 17.71 -0.68
C GLY A 264 -15.78 16.41 0.02
N PRO A 265 -16.58 16.50 1.10
CA PRO A 265 -17.06 15.32 1.81
C PRO A 265 -17.73 14.33 0.85
N THR A 266 -17.37 13.06 0.91
CA THR A 266 -17.88 12.08 -0.06
C THR A 266 -19.40 11.91 0.02
N THR A 267 -19.99 12.18 1.18
CA THR A 267 -21.46 12.23 1.38
C THR A 267 -22.16 13.35 0.62
N GLN A 268 -21.44 14.42 0.22
CA GLN A 268 -21.97 15.54 -0.56
C GLN A 268 -21.77 15.29 -2.05
N ARG A 269 -22.74 14.61 -2.67
CA ARG A 269 -22.68 14.16 -4.08
C ARG A 269 -22.67 15.29 -5.12
N ASN A 270 -23.02 16.52 -4.74
CA ASN A 270 -22.95 17.69 -5.60
C ASN A 270 -21.54 18.30 -5.69
N SER A 271 -20.61 17.87 -4.82
CA SER A 271 -19.24 18.40 -4.73
C SER A 271 -18.18 17.54 -5.44
N GLY A 272 -18.58 16.40 -6.00
CA GLY A 272 -17.69 15.48 -6.72
C GLY A 272 -18.45 14.55 -7.66
N ASP A 273 -17.73 13.71 -8.41
CA ASP A 273 -18.31 12.82 -9.42
C ASP A 273 -18.22 11.33 -9.01
N TRP A 274 -18.29 11.08 -7.70
CA TRP A 274 -18.35 9.74 -7.11
C TRP A 274 -19.51 8.93 -7.66
N SER A 275 -19.25 7.66 -7.97
CA SER A 275 -20.31 6.78 -8.46
C SER A 275 -21.36 6.50 -7.39
N HIS A 276 -22.59 6.32 -7.85
CA HIS A 276 -23.73 5.90 -7.01
C HIS A 276 -23.80 4.37 -6.84
N THR A 277 -22.91 3.63 -7.50
CA THR A 277 -22.83 2.16 -7.46
C THR A 277 -21.38 1.71 -7.59
N GLY A 278 -21.14 0.41 -7.48
CA GLY A 278 -19.81 -0.20 -7.51
C GLY A 278 -19.91 -1.72 -7.58
N GLY A 279 -18.82 -2.42 -7.24
CA GLY A 279 -18.76 -3.88 -7.36
C GLY A 279 -19.81 -4.66 -6.57
N TYR A 280 -20.34 -4.07 -5.48
CA TYR A 280 -21.43 -4.64 -4.68
C TYR A 280 -22.73 -3.84 -4.77
N GLY A 281 -22.89 -3.03 -5.81
CA GLY A 281 -24.05 -2.13 -5.94
C GLY A 281 -24.05 -1.01 -4.90
N GLN A 282 -22.90 -0.74 -4.26
CA GLN A 282 -22.77 0.25 -3.20
C GLN A 282 -22.22 1.58 -3.75
N PRO A 283 -22.69 2.73 -3.25
CA PRO A 283 -22.15 4.03 -3.62
C PRO A 283 -20.68 4.20 -3.22
N GLN A 284 -19.89 4.84 -4.08
CA GLN A 284 -18.47 5.09 -3.86
C GLN A 284 -18.24 6.32 -2.97
N PRO A 285 -17.13 6.38 -2.21
CA PRO A 285 -16.14 5.32 -2.03
C PRO A 285 -16.64 4.24 -1.06
N ASP A 286 -16.56 2.97 -1.45
CA ASP A 286 -17.11 1.83 -0.68
C ASP A 286 -16.05 1.01 0.07
N ASN A 287 -14.76 1.25 -0.19
CA ASN A 287 -13.63 0.56 0.42
C ASN A 287 -13.79 -0.97 0.46
N ARG A 288 -14.31 -1.52 -0.62
CA ARG A 288 -14.72 -2.91 -0.79
C ARG A 288 -13.60 -3.91 -0.52
N GLU A 289 -12.39 -3.62 -0.98
CA GLU A 289 -11.25 -4.54 -0.83
C GLU A 289 -10.67 -4.58 0.60
N ALA A 290 -11.17 -3.75 1.53
CA ALA A 290 -10.66 -3.70 2.91
C ALA A 290 -10.77 -5.04 3.65
N ALA A 291 -11.83 -5.82 3.37
CA ALA A 291 -12.01 -7.16 3.93
C ALA A 291 -10.91 -8.17 3.48
N GLN A 292 -10.22 -7.86 2.38
CA GLN A 292 -9.11 -8.65 1.83
C GLN A 292 -7.74 -8.10 2.28
N GLY A 293 -7.73 -7.08 3.14
CA GLY A 293 -6.51 -6.42 3.63
C GLY A 293 -5.99 -5.30 2.73
N ASN A 294 -6.74 -4.92 1.69
CA ASN A 294 -6.36 -3.85 0.77
C ASN A 294 -7.27 -2.63 0.96
N ASP A 295 -6.70 -1.50 1.38
CA ASP A 295 -7.46 -0.26 1.46
C ASP A 295 -7.59 0.38 0.07
N GLU A 296 -8.81 0.64 -0.38
CA GLU A 296 -9.11 1.36 -1.63
C GLU A 296 -8.88 2.84 -1.39
N SER A 297 -7.62 3.20 -1.58
CA SER A 297 -7.05 4.41 -1.05
C SER A 297 -6.66 5.40 -2.16
N CYS A 298 -6.90 5.02 -3.41
CA CYS A 298 -6.58 5.78 -4.61
C CYS A 298 -7.84 5.97 -5.48
N LEU A 299 -7.94 7.11 -6.16
CA LEU A 299 -9.11 7.48 -6.96
C LEU A 299 -8.85 7.22 -8.44
N SER A 300 -9.77 6.49 -9.08
CA SER A 300 -9.77 6.22 -10.51
C SER A 300 -11.05 6.72 -11.16
N ILE A 301 -10.99 7.13 -12.43
CA ILE A 301 -12.20 7.24 -13.26
C ILE A 301 -12.39 5.92 -13.98
N LEU A 302 -13.53 5.28 -13.79
CA LEU A 302 -13.92 4.09 -14.54
C LEU A 302 -14.93 4.48 -15.63
N ASN A 303 -14.73 3.97 -16.84
CA ASN A 303 -15.60 4.25 -17.98
C ASN A 303 -16.71 3.21 -18.07
N ASN A 304 -17.85 3.53 -17.45
CA ASN A 304 -19.07 2.73 -17.47
C ASN A 304 -18.87 1.27 -17.04
N PHE A 305 -17.92 1.03 -16.14
CA PHE A 305 -17.52 -0.32 -15.74
C PHE A 305 -18.64 -1.03 -14.96
N TYR A 306 -19.43 -0.28 -14.20
CA TYR A 306 -20.56 -0.78 -13.41
C TYR A 306 -21.91 -0.25 -13.93
N ASN A 307 -21.98 0.06 -15.23
CA ASN A 307 -23.16 0.65 -15.87
C ASN A 307 -23.62 1.99 -15.23
N ASP A 308 -22.65 2.79 -14.83
CA ASP A 308 -22.80 4.02 -14.05
C ASP A 308 -22.29 5.28 -14.78
N GLY A 309 -21.83 5.10 -16.03
CA GLY A 309 -21.15 6.10 -16.82
C GLY A 309 -19.68 6.29 -16.42
N LEU A 310 -19.10 7.40 -16.85
CA LEU A 310 -17.75 7.80 -16.44
C LEU A 310 -17.81 8.43 -15.04
N LYS A 311 -17.35 7.71 -14.02
CA LYS A 311 -17.47 8.11 -12.61
C LYS A 311 -16.21 7.82 -11.81
N TRP A 312 -16.08 8.51 -10.67
CA TRP A 312 -15.01 8.27 -9.71
C TRP A 312 -15.31 7.05 -8.84
N HIS A 313 -14.29 6.21 -8.67
CA HIS A 313 -14.29 5.03 -7.81
C HIS A 313 -13.04 5.06 -6.95
N ASP A 314 -13.15 4.64 -5.70
CA ASP A 314 -11.97 4.25 -4.93
C ASP A 314 -11.51 2.87 -5.40
N VAL A 315 -10.20 2.71 -5.50
CA VAL A 315 -9.57 1.50 -6.02
C VAL A 315 -8.29 1.27 -5.22
N ALA A 316 -7.95 0.02 -4.96
CA ALA A 316 -6.69 -0.32 -4.33
C ALA A 316 -5.51 0.15 -5.20
N CYS A 317 -4.55 0.83 -4.57
CA CYS A 317 -3.51 1.58 -5.29
C CYS A 317 -2.55 0.71 -6.13
N HIS A 318 -2.53 -0.61 -5.90
CA HIS A 318 -1.67 -1.57 -6.58
C HIS A 318 -2.21 -2.01 -7.96
N HIS A 319 -3.48 -1.73 -8.26
CA HIS A 319 -4.06 -2.03 -9.59
C HIS A 319 -3.34 -1.24 -10.68
N VAL A 320 -3.17 -1.84 -11.86
CA VAL A 320 -2.51 -1.17 -12.98
C VAL A 320 -3.53 -0.51 -13.90
N LYS A 321 -3.27 0.73 -14.30
CA LYS A 321 -4.13 1.50 -15.22
C LYS A 321 -3.30 2.45 -16.09
N PRO A 322 -3.82 2.88 -17.25
CA PRO A 322 -3.36 4.08 -17.90
C PRO A 322 -3.55 5.29 -16.98
N PHE A 323 -2.83 6.36 -17.23
CA PHE A 323 -2.85 7.56 -16.38
C PHE A 323 -2.89 8.84 -17.22
N VAL A 324 -3.28 9.92 -16.56
CA VAL A 324 -3.25 11.28 -17.11
C VAL A 324 -2.32 12.13 -16.25
N CYS A 325 -1.41 12.85 -16.88
CA CYS A 325 -0.60 13.85 -16.22
C CYS A 325 -1.11 15.26 -16.50
N GLU A 326 -0.89 16.17 -15.56
CA GLU A 326 -1.20 17.59 -15.60
C GLU A 326 0.05 18.39 -15.17
N ASP A 327 0.36 19.51 -15.82
CA ASP A 327 1.47 20.39 -15.43
C ASP A 327 1.39 20.75 -13.93
N SER A 328 2.51 20.66 -13.21
CA SER A 328 2.58 21.01 -11.79
C SER A 328 3.42 22.28 -11.63
N GLU A 329 2.77 23.40 -11.27
CA GLU A 329 3.46 24.67 -11.01
C GLU A 329 4.57 24.51 -9.97
N GLU A 330 4.34 23.70 -8.93
CA GLU A 330 5.34 23.42 -7.89
C GLU A 330 6.59 22.77 -8.47
N LEU A 331 6.44 21.76 -9.34
CA LEU A 331 7.57 21.05 -9.92
C LEU A 331 8.28 21.86 -11.01
N LEU A 332 7.52 22.62 -11.80
CA LEU A 332 8.06 23.57 -12.76
C LEU A 332 8.91 24.63 -12.05
N ASN A 333 8.38 25.24 -10.99
CA ASN A 333 9.10 26.23 -10.18
C ASN A 333 10.31 25.62 -9.46
N PHE A 334 10.18 24.39 -8.96
CA PHE A 334 11.29 23.64 -8.35
C PHE A 334 12.46 23.47 -9.32
N VAL A 335 12.19 23.11 -10.59
CA VAL A 335 13.23 22.94 -11.61
C VAL A 335 13.78 24.30 -12.07
N ALA A 336 12.91 25.29 -12.32
CA ALA A 336 13.32 26.62 -12.76
C ALA A 336 14.27 27.30 -11.75
N SER A 337 13.94 27.23 -10.46
CA SER A 337 14.76 27.81 -9.38
C SER A 337 16.15 27.18 -9.23
N ARG A 338 16.34 25.94 -9.70
CA ARG A 338 17.61 25.19 -9.58
C ARG A 338 18.42 25.12 -10.86
N ASN A 339 17.86 25.57 -11.99
CA ASN A 339 18.48 25.48 -13.31
C ASN A 339 18.37 26.84 -14.03
N PRO A 340 19.23 27.82 -13.71
CA PRO A 340 19.19 29.13 -14.36
C PRO A 340 19.28 29.02 -15.89
N GLY A 341 18.40 29.74 -16.59
CA GLY A 341 18.35 29.74 -18.06
C GLY A 341 17.59 28.57 -18.70
N ILE A 342 17.02 27.66 -17.91
CA ILE A 342 16.14 26.61 -18.44
C ILE A 342 14.85 27.20 -19.03
N ARG A 343 14.35 26.62 -20.12
CA ARG A 343 13.11 27.03 -20.80
C ARG A 343 12.10 25.90 -20.70
N LEU A 344 11.10 26.06 -19.83
CA LEU A 344 10.06 25.06 -19.53
C LEU A 344 8.80 25.26 -20.37
#